data_AF-A0AB34PX29-F1
#
_entry.id   AF-A0AB34PX29-F1
#
_cell.length_a   1.000
_cell.length_b   1.000
_cell.length_c   1.000
_cell.angle_alpha   90.00
_cell.angle_beta   90.00
_cell.angle_gamma   90.00
#
_symmetry.space_group_name_H-M   'P 1'
#
loop_
_entity.id
_entity.type
_entity.pdbx_description
1 polymer ?
#
loop_
_entity_poly.entity_id
_entity_poly.type
_entity_poly.pdbx_seq_one_letter_code
_entity_poly.pdbx_strand_id
1 'polypeptide(L)'
;MTLLTAERLVRLAYKYPSLSNTWYLIATACLTVINQPDEIPKLYHFALRQQLLQDPKSSSSSTSLLTDKHLIQLAKDSIDSAKKYQDLTAVGINLPDVLIPSTYYQDLPLDFKFSKNEDIFHFQDKLTARFREVILKSIALVGLPKVINSLMVLKTVTPTNLKAGNIPERPCIVNPGHIPSASILSEDVNGTRFDDTKENLVSVDTIDGPISQSSINTKQIQSDLIRGSNFWNSVYRNKINTRIKNQMFTAYPDLWYFAYHHVYSPLLSFTDIISAKETSMCVVACLIPQDVNPQLKGHLKGALNNGGTKEELNDVRSLVFDLCDWKGGITWKGGKEGVAKL
;
A
#
# COMPACT_ATOMS: atom_id res chain seq x y z
N MET A 1 -19.64 15.10 6.18
CA MET A 1 -20.34 14.03 5.45
C MET A 1 -19.33 12.89 5.23
N THR A 2 -19.67 11.64 5.56
CA THR A 2 -18.73 10.50 5.42
C THR A 2 -18.51 10.17 3.94
N LEU A 3 -17.25 10.02 3.51
CA LEU A 3 -16.94 9.79 2.10
C LEU A 3 -17.32 8.37 1.66
N LEU A 4 -16.97 7.34 2.44
CA LEU A 4 -17.38 5.95 2.14
C LEU A 4 -18.65 5.60 2.91
N THR A 5 -19.75 5.50 2.17
CA THR A 5 -21.00 4.84 2.61
C THR A 5 -20.95 3.35 2.27
N ALA A 6 -21.91 2.58 2.78
CA ALA A 6 -22.02 1.15 2.48
C ALA A 6 -22.19 0.90 0.97
N GLU A 7 -23.03 1.67 0.30
CA GLU A 7 -23.26 1.58 -1.15
C GLU A 7 -22.01 1.94 -1.95
N ARG A 8 -21.25 2.94 -1.49
CA ARG A 8 -19.97 3.32 -2.12
C ARG A 8 -18.93 2.22 -1.97
N LEU A 9 -18.86 1.53 -0.83
CA LEU A 9 -17.98 0.39 -0.63
C LEU A 9 -18.33 -0.77 -1.58
N VAL A 10 -19.61 -1.15 -1.66
CA VAL A 10 -20.09 -2.17 -2.62
C VAL A 10 -19.78 -1.74 -4.06
N ARG A 11 -19.99 -0.46 -4.39
CA ARG A 11 -19.64 0.09 -5.71
C ARG A 11 -18.16 -0.02 -6.03
N LEU A 12 -17.26 0.29 -5.09
CA LEU A 12 -15.82 0.13 -5.30
C LEU A 12 -15.44 -1.33 -5.58
N ALA A 13 -16.08 -2.29 -4.90
CA ALA A 13 -15.77 -3.71 -5.06
C ALA A 13 -16.32 -4.34 -6.35
N TYR A 14 -17.48 -3.89 -6.85
CA TYR A 14 -18.20 -4.62 -7.92
C TYR A 14 -18.46 -3.82 -9.20
N LYS A 15 -18.31 -2.48 -9.21
CA LYS A 15 -18.51 -1.67 -10.43
C LYS A 15 -17.38 -1.86 -11.46
N TYR A 16 -16.19 -2.21 -11.00
CA TYR A 16 -14.95 -2.26 -11.79
C TYR A 16 -14.45 -3.70 -11.90
N PRO A 17 -15.03 -4.52 -12.80
CA PRO A 17 -14.81 -5.97 -12.81
C PRO A 17 -13.35 -6.35 -13.09
N SER A 18 -12.59 -5.52 -13.81
CA SER A 18 -11.17 -5.80 -14.06
C SER A 18 -10.29 -5.63 -12.80
N LEU A 19 -10.84 -5.06 -11.73
CA LEU A 19 -10.15 -4.81 -10.47
C LEU A 19 -10.65 -5.68 -9.31
N SER A 20 -11.35 -6.80 -9.56
CA SER A 20 -11.97 -7.64 -8.51
C SER A 20 -11.05 -7.98 -7.33
N ASN A 21 -9.76 -8.20 -7.61
CA ASN A 21 -8.74 -8.56 -6.62
C ASN A 21 -7.80 -7.40 -6.23
N THR A 22 -7.99 -6.20 -6.79
CA THR A 22 -7.08 -5.05 -6.60
C THR A 22 -7.79 -3.72 -6.28
N TRP A 23 -9.11 -3.65 -6.34
CA TRP A 23 -9.90 -2.43 -6.12
C TRP A 23 -9.55 -1.73 -4.79
N TYR A 24 -9.31 -2.50 -3.73
CA TYR A 24 -8.97 -1.97 -2.41
C TYR A 24 -7.57 -1.35 -2.38
N LEU A 25 -6.63 -1.84 -3.20
CA LEU A 25 -5.30 -1.22 -3.34
C LEU A 25 -5.43 0.15 -4.00
N ILE A 26 -6.20 0.21 -5.10
CA ILE A 26 -6.44 1.44 -5.85
C ILE A 26 -7.18 2.47 -4.99
N ALA A 27 -8.20 2.02 -4.27
CA ALA A 27 -8.95 2.87 -3.35
C ALA A 27 -8.06 3.37 -2.20
N THR A 28 -7.22 2.50 -1.61
CA THR A 28 -6.31 2.89 -0.51
C THR A 28 -5.26 3.91 -0.98
N ALA A 29 -4.66 3.69 -2.16
CA ALA A 29 -3.72 4.64 -2.77
C ALA A 29 -4.39 6.00 -3.00
N CYS A 30 -5.60 6.00 -3.58
CA CYS A 30 -6.37 7.21 -3.83
C CYS A 30 -6.72 7.95 -2.52
N LEU A 31 -7.31 7.27 -1.54
CA LEU A 31 -7.68 7.84 -0.24
C LEU A 31 -6.46 8.46 0.47
N THR A 32 -5.30 7.81 0.38
CA THR A 32 -4.05 8.33 0.93
C THR A 32 -3.63 9.62 0.23
N VAL A 33 -3.61 9.67 -1.11
CA VAL A 33 -3.20 10.90 -1.83
C VAL A 33 -4.18 12.05 -1.63
N ILE A 34 -5.48 11.78 -1.61
CA ILE A 34 -6.50 12.83 -1.42
C ILE A 34 -6.67 13.25 0.04
N ASN A 35 -5.84 12.71 0.95
CA ASN A 35 -5.79 13.00 2.38
C ASN A 35 -7.11 12.66 3.09
N GLN A 36 -7.53 11.39 2.98
CA GLN A 36 -8.71 10.83 3.63
C GLN A 36 -8.35 9.54 4.41
N PRO A 37 -7.40 9.60 5.35
CA PRO A 37 -6.96 8.42 6.11
C PRO A 37 -8.09 7.82 6.97
N ASP A 38 -9.02 8.62 7.48
CA ASP A 38 -10.15 8.18 8.33
C ASP A 38 -11.15 7.27 7.61
N GLU A 39 -11.08 7.20 6.28
CA GLU A 39 -11.92 6.32 5.47
C GLU A 39 -11.29 4.94 5.24
N ILE A 40 -9.97 4.81 5.43
CA ILE A 40 -9.22 3.55 5.26
C ILE A 40 -9.74 2.43 6.19
N PRO A 41 -10.10 2.67 7.47
CA PRO A 41 -10.67 1.64 8.32
C PRO A 41 -11.91 0.96 7.75
N LYS A 42 -12.83 1.75 7.19
CA LYS A 42 -14.08 1.25 6.59
C LYS A 42 -13.78 0.38 5.37
N LEU A 43 -12.87 0.88 4.52
CA LEU A 43 -12.38 0.17 3.34
C LEU A 43 -11.71 -1.16 3.72
N TYR A 44 -10.84 -1.14 4.74
CA TYR A 44 -10.08 -2.29 5.21
C TYR A 44 -10.98 -3.39 5.79
N HIS A 45 -11.89 -3.05 6.71
CA HIS A 45 -12.82 -4.04 7.28
C HIS A 45 -13.73 -4.65 6.22
N PHE A 46 -14.20 -3.84 5.27
CA PHE A 46 -15.00 -4.36 4.18
C PHE A 46 -14.19 -5.27 3.27
N ALA A 47 -12.95 -4.91 2.93
CA ALA A 47 -12.07 -5.76 2.12
C ALA A 47 -11.75 -7.09 2.82
N LEU A 48 -11.50 -7.09 4.14
CA LEU A 48 -11.27 -8.32 4.94
C LEU A 48 -12.41 -9.33 4.81
N ARG A 49 -13.65 -8.86 4.67
CA ARG A 49 -14.84 -9.71 4.49
C ARG A 49 -15.10 -10.00 3.02
N GLN A 50 -15.21 -8.96 2.20
CA GLN A 50 -15.59 -9.05 0.80
C GLN A 50 -14.61 -9.91 -0.01
N GLN A 51 -13.31 -9.86 0.29
CA GLN A 51 -12.31 -10.65 -0.43
C GLN A 51 -12.34 -12.14 -0.08
N LEU A 52 -13.11 -12.56 0.94
CA LEU A 52 -13.41 -13.97 1.23
C LEU A 52 -14.53 -14.55 0.34
N LEU A 53 -15.24 -13.70 -0.40
CA LEU A 53 -16.26 -14.12 -1.37
C LEU A 53 -15.62 -14.38 -2.73
N GLN A 54 -16.17 -15.34 -3.47
CA GLN A 54 -15.80 -15.64 -4.85
C GLN A 54 -16.07 -14.45 -5.77
N ASP A 55 -15.34 -14.41 -6.89
CA ASP A 55 -15.59 -13.41 -7.92
C ASP A 55 -16.96 -13.65 -8.57
N PRO A 56 -17.70 -12.59 -8.98
CA PRO A 56 -18.98 -12.74 -9.64
C PRO A 56 -18.88 -13.69 -10.85
N LYS A 57 -19.78 -14.67 -10.93
CA LYS A 57 -19.89 -15.53 -12.12
C LYS A 57 -20.27 -14.66 -13.32
N SER A 58 -19.80 -15.01 -14.52
CA SER A 58 -20.13 -14.26 -15.75
C SER A 58 -21.64 -14.11 -16.01
N SER A 59 -22.48 -14.95 -15.39
CA SER A 59 -23.94 -14.90 -15.44
C SER A 59 -24.61 -13.95 -14.42
N SER A 60 -23.92 -13.51 -13.37
CA SER A 60 -24.45 -12.50 -12.44
C SER A 60 -24.25 -11.10 -13.03
N SER A 61 -25.35 -10.39 -13.33
CA SER A 61 -25.22 -9.00 -13.78
C SER A 61 -24.66 -8.14 -12.65
N SER A 62 -23.57 -7.42 -12.92
CA SER A 62 -22.90 -6.54 -11.95
C SER A 62 -23.87 -5.53 -11.34
N THR A 63 -24.86 -5.07 -12.11
CA THR A 63 -25.95 -4.18 -11.65
C THR A 63 -26.74 -4.77 -10.48
N SER A 64 -26.98 -6.09 -10.45
CA SER A 64 -27.68 -6.74 -9.33
C SER A 64 -26.88 -6.61 -8.03
N LEU A 65 -25.58 -6.91 -8.08
CA LEU A 65 -24.69 -6.87 -6.91
C LEU A 65 -24.53 -5.46 -6.32
N LEU A 66 -24.56 -4.42 -7.17
CA LEU A 66 -24.45 -3.03 -6.72
C LEU A 66 -25.60 -2.57 -5.81
N THR A 67 -26.74 -3.26 -5.89
CA THR A 67 -27.96 -2.94 -5.13
C THR A 67 -28.39 -4.06 -4.19
N ASP A 68 -27.57 -5.10 -4.06
CA ASP A 68 -27.88 -6.24 -3.20
C ASP A 68 -27.91 -5.83 -1.73
N LYS A 69 -29.03 -6.14 -1.06
CA LYS A 69 -29.29 -5.71 0.31
C LYS A 69 -28.31 -6.34 1.30
N HIS A 70 -27.91 -7.59 1.09
CA HIS A 70 -27.03 -8.31 2.01
C HIS A 70 -25.59 -7.84 1.86
N LEU A 71 -25.12 -7.53 0.65
CA LEU A 71 -23.81 -6.90 0.43
C LEU A 71 -23.74 -5.49 1.03
N ILE A 72 -24.80 -4.69 0.88
CA ILE A 72 -24.88 -3.36 1.49
C ILE A 72 -24.87 -3.49 3.03
N GLN A 73 -25.61 -4.44 3.59
CA GLN A 73 -25.59 -4.67 5.04
C GLN A 73 -24.22 -5.16 5.53
N LEU A 74 -23.55 -6.06 4.81
CA LEU A 74 -22.19 -6.49 5.11
C LEU A 74 -21.20 -5.31 5.10
N ALA A 75 -21.36 -4.38 4.15
CA ALA A 75 -20.57 -3.15 4.11
C ALA A 75 -20.87 -2.22 5.30
N LYS A 76 -22.15 -2.08 5.68
CA LYS A 76 -22.55 -1.31 6.87
C LYS A 76 -21.95 -1.89 8.15
N ASP A 77 -22.04 -3.20 8.34
CA ASP A 77 -21.45 -3.91 9.48
C ASP A 77 -19.93 -3.77 9.51
N SER A 78 -19.30 -3.56 8.36
CA SER A 78 -17.85 -3.34 8.25
C SER A 78 -17.46 -1.93 8.67
N ILE A 79 -18.27 -0.93 8.33
CA ILE A 79 -18.12 0.45 8.83
C ILE A 79 -18.28 0.46 10.35
N ASP A 80 -19.30 -0.21 10.88
CA ASP A 80 -19.59 -0.23 12.32
C ASP A 80 -18.49 -1.00 13.09
N SER A 81 -18.01 -2.11 12.52
CA SER A 81 -16.86 -2.85 13.06
C SER A 81 -15.59 -2.00 13.10
N ALA A 82 -15.29 -1.24 12.05
CA ALA A 82 -14.13 -0.35 12.02
C ALA A 82 -14.21 0.71 13.13
N LYS A 83 -15.37 1.34 13.30
CA LYS A 83 -15.59 2.33 14.37
C LYS A 83 -15.42 1.69 15.75
N LYS A 84 -16.02 0.53 15.97
CA LYS A 84 -15.88 -0.23 17.22
C LYS A 84 -14.41 -0.53 17.54
N TYR A 85 -13.60 -0.89 16.54
CA TYR A 85 -12.18 -1.21 16.78
C TYR A 85 -11.36 0.01 17.17
N GLN A 86 -11.66 1.18 16.63
CA GLN A 86 -11.05 2.43 17.09
C GLN A 86 -11.36 2.67 18.58
N ASP A 87 -12.61 2.48 18.98
CA ASP A 87 -13.05 2.67 20.37
C ASP A 87 -12.40 1.64 21.31
N LEU A 88 -12.29 0.37 20.89
CA LEU A 88 -11.59 -0.69 21.65
C LEU A 88 -10.09 -0.42 21.79
N THR A 89 -9.43 0.03 20.71
CA THR A 89 -8.02 0.39 20.74
C THR A 89 -7.75 1.55 21.69
N ALA A 90 -8.66 2.55 21.75
CA ALA A 90 -8.52 3.70 22.63
C ALA A 90 -8.52 3.33 24.13
N VAL A 91 -9.10 2.19 24.49
CA VAL A 91 -9.12 1.64 25.85
C VAL A 91 -8.16 0.46 26.05
N GLY A 92 -7.28 0.18 25.08
CA GLY A 92 -6.25 -0.85 25.18
C GLY A 92 -6.75 -2.30 25.07
N ILE A 93 -7.93 -2.52 24.48
CA ILE A 93 -8.50 -3.87 24.31
C ILE A 93 -7.89 -4.56 23.09
N ASN A 94 -7.61 -5.87 23.22
CA ASN A 94 -7.23 -6.71 22.09
C ASN A 94 -8.34 -6.77 21.05
N LEU A 95 -7.97 -6.54 19.78
CA LEU A 95 -8.93 -6.47 18.69
C LEU A 95 -9.22 -7.87 18.13
N PRO A 96 -10.50 -8.29 18.06
CA PRO A 96 -10.87 -9.62 17.57
C PRO A 96 -10.69 -9.75 16.05
N ASP A 97 -10.97 -10.94 15.53
CA ASP A 97 -10.95 -11.20 14.09
C ASP A 97 -12.14 -10.54 13.37
N VAL A 98 -11.91 -10.08 12.14
CA VAL A 98 -12.97 -9.53 11.28
C VAL A 98 -13.40 -10.60 10.29
N LEU A 99 -14.38 -11.40 10.67
CA LEU A 99 -14.97 -12.45 9.83
C LEU A 99 -16.31 -12.02 9.24
N ILE A 100 -16.80 -12.75 8.24
CA ILE A 100 -18.20 -12.67 7.79
C ILE A 100 -19.07 -13.32 8.86
N PRO A 101 -20.07 -12.62 9.43
CA PRO A 101 -20.95 -13.22 10.43
C PRO A 101 -21.72 -14.43 9.88
N SER A 102 -21.94 -15.45 10.71
CA SER A 102 -22.60 -16.70 10.31
C SER A 102 -24.03 -16.49 9.80
N THR A 103 -24.69 -15.40 10.21
CA THR A 103 -26.02 -14.99 9.74
C THR A 103 -26.08 -14.75 8.23
N TYR A 104 -24.95 -14.51 7.57
CA TYR A 104 -24.88 -14.23 6.13
C TYR A 104 -24.68 -15.48 5.25
N TYR A 105 -24.43 -16.66 5.84
CA TYR A 105 -23.94 -17.82 5.09
C TYR A 105 -24.91 -18.35 4.04
N GLN A 106 -26.21 -18.07 4.18
CA GLN A 106 -27.26 -18.48 3.24
C GLN A 106 -27.82 -17.32 2.40
N ASP A 107 -27.45 -16.08 2.75
CA ASP A 107 -28.11 -14.88 2.23
C ASP A 107 -27.25 -14.08 1.24
N LEU A 108 -25.92 -14.26 1.28
CA LEU A 108 -25.02 -13.55 0.37
C LEU A 108 -25.14 -14.08 -1.07
N PRO A 109 -25.07 -13.20 -2.08
CA PRO A 109 -25.24 -13.59 -3.48
C PRO A 109 -24.01 -14.29 -4.09
N LEU A 110 -22.95 -14.54 -3.29
CA LEU A 110 -21.67 -15.07 -3.74
C LEU A 110 -21.19 -16.19 -2.81
N ASP A 111 -20.60 -17.22 -3.41
CA ASP A 111 -20.02 -18.36 -2.70
C ASP A 111 -18.78 -17.92 -1.89
N PHE A 112 -18.42 -18.65 -0.84
CA PHE A 112 -17.21 -18.41 -0.05
C PHE A 112 -15.97 -19.04 -0.71
N LYS A 113 -14.82 -18.37 -0.64
CA LYS A 113 -13.52 -18.87 -1.13
C LYS A 113 -12.90 -19.94 -0.24
N PHE A 114 -13.15 -19.87 1.07
CA PHE A 114 -12.49 -20.69 2.07
C PHE A 114 -13.51 -21.31 3.01
N SER A 115 -13.24 -22.53 3.45
CA SER A 115 -14.05 -23.25 4.44
C SER A 115 -13.34 -23.48 5.78
N LYS A 116 -12.01 -23.28 5.83
CA LYS A 116 -11.19 -23.43 7.04
C LYS A 116 -10.73 -22.09 7.57
N ASN A 117 -10.76 -21.94 8.90
CA ASN A 117 -10.33 -20.72 9.58
C ASN A 117 -8.85 -20.38 9.33
N GLU A 118 -7.98 -21.39 9.24
CA GLU A 118 -6.55 -21.20 8.96
C GLU A 118 -6.31 -20.55 7.59
N ASP A 119 -7.02 -21.02 6.56
CA ASP A 119 -6.94 -20.46 5.21
C ASP A 119 -7.45 -19.02 5.16
N ILE A 120 -8.55 -18.74 5.88
CA ILE A 120 -9.11 -17.38 6.03
C ILE A 120 -8.09 -16.46 6.68
N PHE A 121 -7.49 -16.89 7.80
CA PHE A 121 -6.51 -16.10 8.53
C PHE A 121 -5.29 -15.78 7.66
N HIS A 122 -4.68 -16.79 7.04
CA HIS A 122 -3.51 -16.60 6.19
C HIS A 122 -3.81 -15.69 4.97
N PHE A 123 -5.02 -15.77 4.41
CA PHE A 123 -5.44 -14.85 3.36
C PHE A 123 -5.60 -13.42 3.86
N GLN A 124 -6.25 -13.22 5.02
CA GLN A 124 -6.45 -11.90 5.62
C GLN A 124 -5.14 -11.25 6.09
N ASP A 125 -4.17 -12.04 6.54
CA ASP A 125 -2.83 -11.56 6.89
C ASP A 125 -2.11 -10.99 5.66
N LYS A 126 -2.09 -11.74 4.56
CA LYS A 126 -1.59 -11.26 3.26
C LYS A 126 -2.32 -10.02 2.78
N LEU A 127 -3.66 -10.00 2.89
CA LEU A 127 -4.46 -8.84 2.51
C LEU A 127 -4.07 -7.59 3.32
N THR A 128 -3.85 -7.75 4.63
CA THR A 128 -3.43 -6.68 5.53
C THR A 128 -2.02 -6.17 5.21
N ALA A 129 -1.08 -7.08 4.93
CA ALA A 129 0.26 -6.70 4.47
C ALA A 129 0.21 -5.86 3.19
N ARG A 130 -0.70 -6.19 2.27
CA ARG A 130 -0.89 -5.44 1.01
C ARG A 130 -1.46 -4.03 1.23
N PHE A 131 -2.35 -3.83 2.21
CA PHE A 131 -2.79 -2.49 2.63
C PHE A 131 -1.62 -1.65 3.17
N ARG A 132 -0.80 -2.22 4.06
CA ARG A 132 0.39 -1.53 4.59
C ARG A 132 1.35 -1.15 3.46
N GLU A 133 1.57 -2.08 2.53
CA GLU A 133 2.50 -1.92 1.42
C GLU A 133 2.07 -0.80 0.45
N VAL A 134 0.79 -0.74 0.06
CA VAL A 134 0.32 0.33 -0.84
C VAL A 134 0.39 1.71 -0.18
N ILE A 135 0.07 1.81 1.12
CA ILE A 135 0.19 3.07 1.86
C ILE A 135 1.67 3.48 1.95
N LEU A 136 2.57 2.56 2.28
CA LEU A 136 4.01 2.84 2.34
C LEU A 136 4.58 3.27 0.99
N LYS A 137 4.25 2.57 -0.11
CA LYS A 137 4.70 2.97 -1.45
C LYS A 137 4.17 4.32 -1.90
N SER A 138 3.04 4.77 -1.37
CA SER A 138 2.47 6.09 -1.70
C SER A 138 3.38 7.25 -1.26
N ILE A 139 4.33 7.05 -0.33
CA ILE A 139 5.31 8.08 0.10
C ILE A 139 5.97 8.75 -1.10
N ALA A 140 6.35 7.94 -2.09
CA ALA A 140 7.05 8.39 -3.28
C ALA A 140 6.28 9.43 -4.12
N LEU A 141 4.95 9.54 -3.93
CA LEU A 141 4.08 10.40 -4.72
C LEU A 141 3.41 11.49 -3.87
N VAL A 142 3.30 11.31 -2.55
CA VAL A 142 2.45 12.17 -1.70
C VAL A 142 3.14 12.70 -0.45
N GLY A 143 4.34 12.19 -0.14
CA GLY A 143 5.12 12.54 1.04
C GLY A 143 4.78 11.75 2.30
N LEU A 144 5.70 11.80 3.28
CA LEU A 144 5.60 11.07 4.56
C LEU A 144 4.36 11.41 5.40
N PRO A 145 3.94 12.68 5.57
CA PRO A 145 2.87 13.02 6.51
C PRO A 145 1.55 12.29 6.24
N LYS A 146 1.11 12.22 4.98
CA LYS A 146 -0.14 11.52 4.62
C LYS A 146 -0.03 10.01 4.86
N VAL A 147 1.14 9.44 4.61
CA VAL A 147 1.40 8.01 4.81
C VAL A 147 1.46 7.65 6.29
N ILE A 148 2.11 8.49 7.11
CA ILE A 148 2.11 8.33 8.57
C ILE A 148 0.66 8.34 9.07
N ASN A 149 -0.15 9.33 8.69
CA ASN A 149 -1.54 9.39 9.10
C ASN A 149 -2.33 8.14 8.68
N SER A 150 -2.19 7.71 7.42
CA SER A 150 -2.87 6.50 6.92
C SER A 150 -2.44 5.22 7.65
N LEU A 151 -1.15 5.01 7.89
CA LEU A 151 -0.65 3.83 8.61
C LEU A 151 -1.05 3.85 10.09
N MET A 152 -0.98 5.02 10.73
CA MET A 152 -1.39 5.16 12.12
C MET A 152 -2.87 4.89 12.30
N VAL A 153 -3.73 5.39 11.40
CA VAL A 153 -5.16 5.08 11.41
C VAL A 153 -5.42 3.59 11.15
N LEU A 154 -4.77 2.98 10.14
CA LEU A 154 -4.92 1.55 9.85
C LEU A 154 -4.53 0.68 11.06
N LYS A 155 -3.44 1.04 11.76
CA LYS A 155 -2.99 0.34 12.97
C LYS A 155 -4.07 0.27 14.06
N THR A 156 -4.90 1.30 14.21
CA THR A 156 -5.95 1.34 15.24
C THR A 156 -7.09 0.36 15.02
N VAL A 157 -7.20 -0.20 13.82
CA VAL A 157 -8.29 -1.10 13.43
C VAL A 157 -7.82 -2.45 12.91
N THR A 158 -6.51 -2.72 12.98
CA THR A 158 -5.95 -4.01 12.57
C THR A 158 -6.16 -5.03 13.69
N PRO A 159 -6.89 -6.15 13.46
CA PRO A 159 -7.02 -7.26 14.40
C PRO A 159 -5.68 -7.63 15.06
N THR A 160 -5.69 -8.01 16.34
CA THR A 160 -4.44 -8.24 17.09
C THR A 160 -3.56 -9.31 16.43
N ASN A 161 -4.15 -10.35 15.85
CA ASN A 161 -3.47 -11.43 15.13
C ASN A 161 -2.98 -11.05 13.72
N LEU A 162 -3.40 -9.90 13.16
CA LEU A 162 -2.97 -9.39 11.85
C LEU A 162 -1.97 -8.22 11.97
N LYS A 163 -1.56 -7.87 13.19
CA LYS A 163 -0.58 -6.82 13.45
C LYS A 163 0.79 -7.23 12.87
N ALA A 164 1.48 -6.25 12.28
CA ALA A 164 2.84 -6.47 11.79
C ALA A 164 3.79 -6.86 12.92
N GLY A 165 4.78 -7.68 12.60
CA GLY A 165 5.86 -8.02 13.52
C GLY A 165 6.83 -6.86 13.76
N ASN A 166 7.84 -7.10 14.59
CA ASN A 166 8.89 -6.12 14.91
C ASN A 166 9.99 -6.03 13.83
N ILE A 167 9.98 -6.93 12.86
CA ILE A 167 10.94 -6.98 11.76
C ILE A 167 10.26 -6.46 10.50
N PRO A 168 10.87 -5.50 9.77
CA PRO A 168 10.34 -5.06 8.48
C PRO A 168 10.23 -6.21 7.47
N GLU A 169 9.14 -6.22 6.69
CA GLU A 169 8.94 -7.20 5.61
C GLU A 169 10.03 -7.13 4.53
N ARG A 170 10.63 -5.95 4.38
CA ARG A 170 11.73 -5.70 3.44
C ARG A 170 13.05 -5.95 4.14
N PRO A 171 14.02 -6.63 3.51
CA PRO A 171 15.35 -6.77 4.08
C PRO A 171 15.99 -5.41 4.37
N CYS A 172 16.51 -5.24 5.58
CA CYS A 172 17.18 -4.00 5.99
C CYS A 172 18.60 -3.91 5.41
N ILE A 173 18.95 -2.70 4.92
CA ILE A 173 20.32 -2.40 4.45
C ILE A 173 21.28 -2.05 5.59
N VAL A 174 20.74 -1.70 6.76
CA VAL A 174 21.49 -1.45 8.00
C VAL A 174 20.81 -2.24 9.11
N ASN A 175 21.60 -2.97 9.89
CA ASN A 175 21.16 -3.68 11.10
C ASN A 175 21.92 -3.08 12.30
N PRO A 176 21.36 -2.07 12.97
CA PRO A 176 21.96 -1.49 14.17
C PRO A 176 22.12 -2.52 15.29
N GLY A 177 23.07 -2.29 16.20
CA GLY A 177 23.24 -3.14 17.39
C GLY A 177 23.87 -4.52 17.16
N HIS A 178 24.23 -4.87 15.92
CA HIS A 178 24.98 -6.09 15.62
C HIS A 178 26.49 -5.86 15.79
N ILE A 179 26.95 -5.88 17.03
CA ILE A 179 28.38 -5.91 17.38
C ILE A 179 28.66 -7.29 18.01
N PRO A 180 29.78 -7.97 17.67
CA PRO A 180 30.11 -9.26 18.27
C PRO A 180 30.06 -9.17 19.80
N SER A 181 29.42 -10.14 20.46
CA SER A 181 29.23 -10.13 21.94
C SER A 181 30.54 -9.98 22.74
N ALA A 182 31.68 -10.31 22.14
CA ALA A 182 33.01 -10.13 22.73
C ALA A 182 33.41 -8.65 22.95
N SER A 183 32.72 -7.70 22.31
CA SER A 183 32.95 -6.25 22.46
C SER A 183 32.02 -5.59 23.47
N ILE A 184 31.12 -6.34 24.13
CA ILE A 184 30.15 -5.81 25.08
C ILE A 184 30.75 -5.71 26.48
N LEU A 185 31.06 -4.49 26.94
CA LEU A 185 31.69 -4.26 28.25
C LEU A 185 30.69 -3.90 29.37
N SER A 186 29.59 -3.22 29.08
CA SER A 186 28.52 -2.91 30.06
C SER A 186 27.22 -2.40 29.41
N GLU A 187 26.08 -2.75 29.99
CA GLU A 187 24.78 -2.12 29.69
C GLU A 187 24.53 -0.94 30.64
N ASP A 188 24.31 0.28 30.13
CA ASP A 188 23.82 1.41 30.92
C ASP A 188 22.39 1.80 30.55
N VAL A 189 21.78 2.69 31.35
CA VAL A 189 20.37 3.12 31.25
C VAL A 189 20.05 3.87 29.94
N ASN A 190 21.08 4.31 29.21
CA ASN A 190 21.00 5.01 27.93
C ASN A 190 21.41 4.13 26.74
N GLY A 191 21.72 2.85 26.96
CA GLY A 191 22.15 1.91 25.92
C GLY A 191 23.57 1.40 26.14
N THR A 192 23.98 0.42 25.35
CA THR A 192 25.31 -0.18 25.46
C THR A 192 26.35 0.75 24.84
N ARG A 193 27.19 1.38 25.67
CA ARG A 193 28.36 2.16 25.21
C ARG A 193 29.53 1.21 24.92
N PHE A 194 30.10 1.33 23.72
CA PHE A 194 31.22 0.52 23.27
C PHE A 194 32.45 1.40 23.00
N ASP A 195 33.35 1.53 23.97
CA ASP A 195 34.70 2.06 23.75
C ASP A 195 35.63 0.88 23.45
N ASP A 196 35.88 0.60 22.17
CA ASP A 196 36.85 -0.43 21.79
C ASP A 196 38.26 0.18 21.70
N THR A 197 39.16 -0.36 22.52
CA THR A 197 40.59 -0.01 22.64
C THR A 197 41.44 -0.39 21.42
N LYS A 198 40.81 -0.65 20.28
CA LYS A 198 41.44 -0.91 18.98
C LYS A 198 41.00 0.16 17.99
N GLU A 199 41.94 0.98 17.53
CA GLU A 199 41.78 2.20 16.72
C GLU A 199 40.93 2.10 15.43
N ASN A 200 40.32 0.96 15.07
CA ASN A 200 39.69 0.74 13.76
C ASN A 200 38.23 0.23 13.76
N LEU A 201 37.54 0.13 14.90
CA LEU A 201 36.11 -0.24 14.94
C LEU A 201 35.32 0.70 15.86
N VAL A 202 35.38 2.00 15.57
CA VAL A 202 34.55 2.99 16.28
C VAL A 202 33.11 2.85 15.78
N SER A 203 32.22 2.36 16.64
CA SER A 203 30.79 2.48 16.41
C SER A 203 30.32 3.91 16.68
N VAL A 204 29.32 4.36 15.93
CA VAL A 204 28.69 5.67 16.14
C VAL A 204 27.25 5.47 16.52
N ASP A 205 26.82 6.11 17.62
CA ASP A 205 25.45 6.02 18.09
C ASP A 205 24.48 6.72 17.14
N THR A 206 23.33 6.08 16.89
CA THR A 206 22.19 6.64 16.17
C THR A 206 20.92 6.45 16.97
N ILE A 207 19.81 7.06 16.55
CA ILE A 207 18.50 6.86 17.18
C ILE A 207 18.02 5.40 17.12
N ASP A 208 18.50 4.62 16.14
CA ASP A 208 18.17 3.21 15.97
C ASP A 208 19.22 2.29 16.61
N GLY A 209 20.20 2.84 17.33
CA GLY A 209 21.30 2.12 17.98
C GLY A 209 22.67 2.36 17.34
N PRO A 210 23.75 1.84 17.95
CA PRO A 210 25.10 1.99 17.44
C PRO A 210 25.28 1.30 16.09
N ILE A 211 25.97 1.98 15.18
CA ILE A 211 26.31 1.46 13.84
C ILE A 211 27.82 1.42 13.62
N SER A 212 28.27 0.45 12.85
CA SER A 212 29.64 0.35 12.34
C SER A 212 29.63 -0.17 10.90
N GLN A 213 30.81 -0.36 10.31
CA GLN A 213 30.91 -0.97 8.97
C GLN A 213 30.27 -2.36 8.90
N SER A 214 30.28 -3.14 10.00
CA SER A 214 29.66 -4.47 10.05
C SER A 214 28.14 -4.42 10.12
N SER A 215 27.55 -3.29 10.50
CA SER A 215 26.10 -3.07 10.51
C SER A 215 25.52 -2.93 9.09
N ILE A 216 26.36 -2.64 8.08
CA ILE A 216 25.93 -2.37 6.71
C ILE A 216 25.84 -3.65 5.89
N ASN A 217 24.65 -3.97 5.40
CA ASN A 217 24.42 -5.09 4.50
C ASN A 217 24.70 -4.69 3.04
N THR A 218 25.97 -4.74 2.64
CA THR A 218 26.41 -4.38 1.28
C THR A 218 25.78 -5.25 0.18
N LYS A 219 25.52 -6.53 0.47
CA LYS A 219 24.82 -7.44 -0.45
C LYS A 219 23.39 -7.00 -0.70
N GLN A 220 22.69 -6.55 0.34
CA GLN A 220 21.32 -6.05 0.20
C GLN A 220 21.27 -4.75 -0.60
N ILE A 221 22.20 -3.82 -0.33
CA ILE A 221 22.32 -2.58 -1.12
C ILE A 221 22.49 -2.90 -2.61
N GLN A 222 23.40 -3.83 -2.94
CA GLN A 222 23.62 -4.24 -4.32
C GLN A 222 22.36 -4.86 -4.94
N SER A 223 21.68 -5.75 -4.19
CA SER A 223 20.43 -6.40 -4.63
C SER A 223 19.33 -5.37 -4.92
N ASP A 224 19.12 -4.40 -4.02
CA ASP A 224 18.11 -3.35 -4.19
C ASP A 224 18.42 -2.44 -5.39
N LEU A 225 19.69 -2.12 -5.64
CA LEU A 225 20.08 -1.33 -6.80
C LEU A 225 19.83 -2.10 -8.11
N ILE A 226 20.16 -3.39 -8.18
CA ILE A 226 19.90 -4.22 -9.35
C ILE A 226 18.39 -4.34 -9.61
N ARG A 227 17.61 -4.65 -8.57
CA ARG A 227 16.15 -4.75 -8.65
C ARG A 227 15.52 -3.42 -9.07
N GLY A 228 16.01 -2.31 -8.52
CA GLY A 228 15.61 -0.95 -8.88
C GLY A 228 15.84 -0.63 -10.35
N SER A 229 17.01 -0.97 -10.88
CA SER A 229 17.33 -0.82 -12.31
C SER A 229 16.36 -1.61 -13.18
N ASN A 230 16.10 -2.88 -12.83
CA ASN A 230 15.19 -3.73 -13.57
C ASN A 230 13.75 -3.17 -13.57
N PHE A 231 13.26 -2.72 -12.41
CA PHE A 231 11.93 -2.11 -12.30
C PHE A 231 11.84 -0.76 -13.04
N TRP A 232 12.86 0.09 -12.96
CA TRP A 232 12.93 1.34 -13.73
C TRP A 232 12.82 1.07 -15.24
N ASN A 233 13.56 0.06 -15.72
CA ASN A 233 13.55 -0.35 -17.12
C ASN A 233 12.25 -1.02 -17.55
N SER A 234 11.55 -1.69 -16.63
CA SER A 234 10.24 -2.28 -16.93
C SER A 234 9.16 -1.18 -17.07
N VAL A 235 9.21 -0.13 -16.24
CA VAL A 235 8.33 1.03 -16.34
C VAL A 235 8.65 1.85 -17.60
N TYR A 236 9.90 2.28 -17.77
CA TYR A 236 10.35 3.14 -18.86
C TYR A 236 11.22 2.38 -19.86
N ARG A 237 10.61 1.73 -20.85
CA ARG A 237 11.34 0.94 -21.84
C ARG A 237 12.15 1.77 -22.83
N ASN A 238 13.10 1.11 -23.50
CA ASN A 238 13.91 1.66 -24.59
C ASN A 238 14.65 2.94 -24.16
N LYS A 239 14.85 3.90 -25.07
CA LYS A 239 15.55 5.16 -24.80
C LYS A 239 14.82 6.08 -23.79
N ILE A 240 13.59 5.75 -23.36
CA ILE A 240 12.80 6.59 -22.44
C ILE A 240 13.42 6.57 -21.03
N ASN A 241 13.90 5.42 -20.53
CA ASN A 241 14.58 5.34 -19.23
C ASN A 241 15.71 6.36 -19.12
N THR A 242 16.57 6.41 -20.13
CA THR A 242 17.81 7.18 -20.16
C THR A 242 17.48 8.64 -20.33
N ARG A 243 16.48 8.96 -21.16
CA ARG A 243 16.01 10.34 -21.34
C ARG A 243 15.48 10.92 -20.03
N ILE A 244 14.58 10.21 -19.33
CA ILE A 244 13.97 10.70 -18.09
C ILE A 244 15.03 10.79 -16.98
N LYS A 245 15.90 9.78 -16.86
CA LYS A 245 17.06 9.81 -15.95
C LYS A 245 17.91 11.06 -16.19
N ASN A 246 18.32 11.29 -17.43
CA ASN A 246 19.19 12.41 -17.77
C ASN A 246 18.49 13.75 -17.51
N GLN A 247 17.20 13.88 -17.83
CA GLN A 247 16.43 15.08 -17.51
C GLN A 247 16.44 15.40 -16.01
N MET A 248 16.19 14.41 -15.14
CA MET A 248 16.28 14.61 -13.70
C MET A 248 17.69 14.97 -13.26
N PHE A 249 18.70 14.24 -13.74
CA PHE A 249 20.10 14.45 -13.37
C PHE A 249 20.61 15.84 -13.78
N THR A 250 20.29 16.30 -14.98
CA THR A 250 20.70 17.64 -15.46
C THR A 250 19.91 18.76 -14.81
N ALA A 251 18.67 18.49 -14.35
CA ALA A 251 17.91 19.47 -13.59
C ALA A 251 18.50 19.66 -12.18
N TYR A 252 18.83 18.55 -11.50
CA TYR A 252 19.53 18.53 -10.22
C TYR A 252 20.02 17.09 -9.94
N PRO A 253 21.33 16.82 -9.82
CA PRO A 253 21.82 15.46 -9.61
C PRO A 253 21.21 14.73 -8.41
N ASP A 254 20.93 15.44 -7.31
CA ASP A 254 20.32 14.87 -6.12
C ASP A 254 18.88 14.39 -6.38
N LEU A 255 18.16 14.98 -7.35
CA LEU A 255 16.84 14.50 -7.74
C LEU A 255 16.94 13.08 -8.33
N TRP A 256 17.89 12.83 -9.23
CA TRP A 256 18.10 11.48 -9.75
C TRP A 256 18.60 10.54 -8.65
N TYR A 257 19.55 10.99 -7.83
CA TYR A 257 20.09 10.20 -6.73
C TYR A 257 18.95 9.75 -5.80
N PHE A 258 18.12 10.67 -5.34
CA PHE A 258 17.01 10.36 -4.45
C PHE A 258 15.96 9.48 -5.12
N ALA A 259 15.55 9.81 -6.34
CA ALA A 259 14.58 9.02 -7.09
C ALA A 259 15.07 7.56 -7.25
N TYR A 260 16.32 7.36 -7.65
CA TYR A 260 16.83 6.01 -7.88
C TYR A 260 17.13 5.27 -6.58
N HIS A 261 18.02 5.82 -5.74
CA HIS A 261 18.56 5.13 -4.57
C HIS A 261 17.57 5.01 -3.41
N HIS A 262 16.60 5.91 -3.27
CA HIS A 262 15.68 5.92 -2.13
C HIS A 262 14.24 5.60 -2.50
N VAL A 263 13.84 5.77 -3.77
CA VAL A 263 12.47 5.51 -4.20
C VAL A 263 12.38 4.26 -5.10
N TYR A 264 13.03 4.23 -6.25
CA TYR A 264 12.87 3.11 -7.18
C TYR A 264 13.54 1.84 -6.66
N SER A 265 14.76 1.93 -6.12
CA SER A 265 15.53 0.76 -5.68
C SER A 265 14.94 0.06 -4.44
N PRO A 266 14.80 0.70 -3.27
CA PRO A 266 14.33 0.00 -2.07
C PRO A 266 12.79 -0.03 -1.96
N LEU A 267 12.09 1.01 -2.45
CA LEU A 267 10.66 1.19 -2.18
C LEU A 267 9.78 0.62 -3.30
N LEU A 268 9.87 1.15 -4.53
CA LEU A 268 8.95 0.76 -5.60
C LEU A 268 9.27 -0.62 -6.18
N SER A 269 10.55 -0.98 -6.29
CA SER A 269 10.96 -2.26 -6.89
C SER A 269 10.77 -3.49 -6.00
N PHE A 270 10.54 -3.31 -4.69
CA PHE A 270 10.20 -4.44 -3.80
C PHE A 270 8.79 -4.92 -4.12
N THR A 271 8.67 -6.10 -4.72
CA THR A 271 7.39 -6.59 -5.27
C THR A 271 6.92 -7.90 -4.65
N ASP A 272 7.45 -8.24 -3.47
CA ASP A 272 7.17 -9.52 -2.81
C ASP A 272 5.79 -9.52 -2.12
N ILE A 273 5.25 -8.34 -1.79
CA ILE A 273 3.90 -8.17 -1.20
C ILE A 273 2.84 -7.78 -2.25
N ILE A 274 3.14 -6.73 -3.04
CA ILE A 274 2.33 -6.35 -4.21
C ILE A 274 3.20 -6.38 -5.46
N SER A 275 2.66 -6.94 -6.54
CA SER A 275 3.40 -7.16 -7.79
C SER A 275 3.82 -5.86 -8.48
N ALA A 276 4.69 -5.95 -9.50
CA ALA A 276 5.07 -4.80 -10.32
C ALA A 276 3.87 -4.15 -11.02
N LYS A 277 2.90 -4.98 -11.46
CA LYS A 277 1.63 -4.53 -12.05
C LYS A 277 0.82 -3.70 -11.05
N GLU A 278 0.56 -4.28 -9.88
CA GLU A 278 -0.23 -3.64 -8.81
C GLU A 278 0.43 -2.35 -8.32
N THR A 279 1.76 -2.38 -8.12
CA THR A 279 2.56 -1.19 -7.80
C THR A 279 2.35 -0.10 -8.83
N SER A 280 2.45 -0.42 -10.12
CA SER A 280 2.30 0.58 -11.19
C SER A 280 0.88 1.16 -11.25
N MET A 281 -0.16 0.34 -11.03
CA MET A 281 -1.54 0.81 -10.96
C MET A 281 -1.78 1.71 -9.74
N CYS A 282 -1.19 1.40 -8.58
CA CYS A 282 -1.28 2.25 -7.39
C CYS A 282 -0.56 3.59 -7.60
N VAL A 283 0.58 3.61 -8.30
CA VAL A 283 1.26 4.85 -8.68
C VAL A 283 0.36 5.69 -9.61
N VAL A 284 -0.27 5.08 -10.61
CA VAL A 284 -1.26 5.76 -11.46
C VAL A 284 -2.40 6.35 -10.63
N ALA A 285 -2.93 5.58 -9.66
CA ALA A 285 -3.98 6.05 -8.76
C ALA A 285 -3.55 7.23 -7.88
N CYS A 286 -2.28 7.30 -7.46
CA CYS A 286 -1.73 8.43 -6.73
C CYS A 286 -1.53 9.67 -7.61
N LEU A 287 -1.19 9.51 -8.89
CA LEU A 287 -0.86 10.63 -9.78
C LEU A 287 -2.11 11.34 -10.32
N ILE A 288 -3.20 10.61 -10.54
CA ILE A 288 -4.44 11.18 -11.11
C ILE A 288 -4.94 12.37 -10.26
N PRO A 289 -5.12 12.29 -8.94
CA PRO A 289 -5.69 13.41 -8.16
C PRO A 289 -4.78 14.63 -8.02
N GLN A 290 -3.51 14.52 -8.43
CA GLN A 290 -2.49 15.56 -8.29
C GLN A 290 -2.31 16.41 -9.55
N ASP A 291 -2.99 16.08 -10.66
CA ASP A 291 -2.91 16.80 -11.94
C ASP A 291 -1.49 16.89 -12.55
N VAL A 292 -0.67 15.86 -12.33
CA VAL A 292 0.72 15.75 -12.80
C VAL A 292 0.84 14.91 -14.08
N ASN A 293 0.20 15.37 -15.15
CA ASN A 293 0.14 14.68 -16.43
C ASN A 293 1.49 14.23 -17.05
N PRO A 294 2.60 15.00 -16.95
CA PRO A 294 3.90 14.56 -17.47
C PRO A 294 4.37 13.23 -16.86
N GLN A 295 4.17 13.06 -15.55
CA GLN A 295 4.50 11.84 -14.81
C GLN A 295 3.46 10.74 -15.11
N LEU A 296 2.16 11.08 -15.05
CA LEU A 296 1.07 10.14 -15.26
C LEU A 296 1.18 9.39 -16.60
N LYS A 297 1.53 10.07 -17.70
CA LYS A 297 1.71 9.44 -19.02
C LYS A 297 2.74 8.31 -19.02
N GLY A 298 3.89 8.55 -18.38
CA GLY A 298 4.94 7.55 -18.25
C GLY A 298 4.50 6.33 -17.45
N HIS A 299 3.79 6.57 -16.34
CA HIS A 299 3.30 5.50 -15.46
C HIS A 299 2.12 4.71 -16.03
N LEU A 300 1.24 5.33 -16.81
CA LEU A 300 0.21 4.61 -17.57
C LEU A 300 0.84 3.59 -18.52
N LYS A 301 1.85 4.01 -19.29
CA LYS A 301 2.58 3.08 -20.18
C LYS A 301 3.39 2.05 -19.38
N GLY A 302 3.98 2.46 -18.27
CA GLY A 302 4.70 1.57 -17.36
C GLY A 302 3.83 0.48 -16.75
N ALA A 303 2.59 0.81 -16.39
CA ALA A 303 1.62 -0.18 -15.91
C ALA A 303 1.29 -1.22 -16.98
N LEU A 304 1.07 -0.81 -18.24
CA LEU A 304 0.95 -1.75 -19.36
C LEU A 304 2.21 -2.63 -19.52
N ASN A 305 3.39 -2.01 -19.44
CA ASN A 305 4.65 -2.72 -19.59
C ASN A 305 4.88 -3.76 -18.47
N ASN A 306 4.29 -3.56 -17.29
CA ASN A 306 4.33 -4.46 -16.14
C ASN A 306 3.17 -5.47 -16.14
N GLY A 307 2.42 -5.61 -17.23
CA GLY A 307 1.37 -6.61 -17.40
C GLY A 307 -0.05 -6.10 -17.13
N GLY A 308 -0.23 -4.80 -16.92
CA GLY A 308 -1.55 -4.17 -16.86
C GLY A 308 -2.26 -4.18 -18.22
N THR A 309 -3.58 -4.24 -18.21
CA THR A 309 -4.39 -4.07 -19.43
C THR A 309 -4.93 -2.64 -19.57
N LYS A 310 -5.43 -2.30 -20.75
CA LYS A 310 -6.08 -1.00 -20.96
C LYS A 310 -7.38 -0.93 -20.16
N GLU A 311 -8.09 -2.04 -20.07
CA GLU A 311 -9.33 -2.21 -19.32
C GLU A 311 -9.09 -1.96 -17.83
N GLU A 312 -8.07 -2.59 -17.23
CA GLU A 312 -7.67 -2.36 -15.84
C GLU A 312 -7.35 -0.88 -15.59
N LEU A 313 -6.63 -0.22 -16.50
CA LEU A 313 -6.24 1.18 -16.32
C LEU A 313 -7.40 2.17 -16.53
N ASN A 314 -8.37 1.83 -17.38
CA ASN A 314 -9.62 2.57 -17.51
C ASN A 314 -10.48 2.44 -16.25
N ASP A 315 -10.54 1.25 -15.65
CA ASP A 315 -11.23 1.01 -14.39
C ASP A 315 -10.52 1.71 -13.22
N VAL A 316 -9.18 1.69 -13.16
CA VAL A 316 -8.40 2.45 -12.16
C VAL A 316 -8.76 3.92 -12.22
N ARG A 317 -8.75 4.50 -13.42
CA ARG A 317 -9.08 5.90 -13.64
C ARG A 317 -10.51 6.22 -13.21
N SER A 318 -11.47 5.36 -13.57
CA SER A 318 -12.88 5.54 -13.24
C SER A 318 -13.16 5.41 -11.74
N LEU A 319 -12.47 4.50 -11.05
CA LEU A 319 -12.54 4.32 -9.60
C LEU A 319 -11.96 5.55 -8.88
N VAL A 320 -10.80 6.04 -9.33
CA VAL A 320 -10.16 7.23 -8.76
C VAL A 320 -11.02 8.47 -8.95
N PHE A 321 -11.65 8.64 -10.11
CA PHE A 321 -12.59 9.74 -10.33
C PHE A 321 -13.81 9.67 -9.42
N ASP A 322 -14.41 8.50 -9.22
CA ASP A 322 -15.53 8.34 -8.28
C ASP A 322 -15.11 8.79 -6.87
N LEU A 323 -13.94 8.38 -6.37
CA LEU A 323 -13.42 8.80 -5.06
C LEU A 323 -13.15 10.31 -4.98
N CYS A 324 -12.56 10.89 -6.02
CA CYS A 324 -12.29 12.33 -6.09
C CYS A 324 -13.59 13.15 -6.09
N ASP A 325 -14.62 12.70 -6.83
CA ASP A 325 -15.94 13.34 -6.85
C ASP A 325 -16.61 13.25 -5.48
N TRP A 326 -16.54 12.09 -4.83
CA TRP A 326 -17.16 11.88 -3.51
C TRP A 326 -16.51 12.71 -2.41
N LYS A 327 -15.19 12.93 -2.50
CA LYS A 327 -14.49 13.88 -1.63
C LYS A 327 -14.90 15.32 -1.93
N GLY A 328 -14.98 15.66 -3.23
CA GLY A 328 -15.09 17.03 -3.70
C GLY A 328 -13.76 17.81 -3.59
N GLY A 329 -13.70 18.96 -4.25
CA GLY A 329 -12.56 19.88 -4.18
C GLY A 329 -11.28 19.42 -4.89
N ILE A 330 -11.33 18.32 -5.65
CA ILE A 330 -10.25 17.92 -6.56
C ILE A 330 -10.60 18.40 -7.96
N THR A 331 -9.68 19.13 -8.59
CA THR A 331 -9.86 19.70 -9.92
C THR A 331 -8.65 19.40 -10.79
N TRP A 332 -8.89 19.24 -12.08
CA TRP A 332 -7.85 19.02 -13.09
C TRP A 332 -7.87 20.12 -14.13
N LYS A 333 -6.70 20.49 -14.64
CA LYS A 333 -6.60 21.39 -15.78
C LYS A 333 -7.27 20.75 -17.00
N GLY A 334 -8.36 21.37 -17.47
CA GLY A 334 -9.19 20.83 -18.56
C GLY A 334 -10.24 19.81 -18.11
N GLY A 335 -10.52 19.72 -16.81
CA GLY A 335 -11.47 18.76 -16.24
C GLY A 335 -10.99 17.32 -16.39
N LYS A 336 -11.90 16.36 -16.20
CA LYS A 336 -11.57 14.93 -16.30
C LYS A 336 -10.99 14.56 -17.67
N GLU A 337 -11.47 15.17 -18.75
CA GLU A 337 -10.93 14.93 -20.10
C GLU A 337 -9.49 15.41 -20.28
N GLY A 338 -9.03 16.37 -19.47
CA GLY A 338 -7.64 16.84 -19.45
C GLY A 338 -6.66 15.86 -18.78
N VAL A 339 -7.15 14.91 -17.99
CA VAL A 339 -6.29 13.90 -17.34
C VAL A 339 -5.80 12.89 -18.37
N ALA A 340 -4.51 12.58 -18.37
CA ALA A 340 -3.91 11.66 -19.33
C ALA A 340 -4.58 10.28 -19.32
N LYS A 341 -4.69 9.69 -20.51
CA LYS A 341 -5.24 8.35 -20.79
C LYS A 341 -4.37 7.64 -21.84
N LEU A 342 -4.52 6.33 -21.95
CA LEU A 342 -3.74 5.45 -22.84
C LEU A 342 -4.18 5.47 -24.29
#